data_AF-A0A4U9HVZ0-F1
#
_entry.id   AF-A0A4U9HVZ0-F1
#
_cell.length_a   1.000
_cell.length_b   1.000
_cell.length_c   1.000
_cell.angle_alpha   90.00
_cell.angle_beta   90.00
_cell.angle_gamma   90.00
#
_symmetry.space_group_name_H-M   'P 1'
#
loop_
_entity.id
_entity.type
_entity.pdbx_description
1 polymer ?
#
loop_
_entity_poly.entity_id
_entity_poly.type
_entity_poly.pdbx_seq_one_letter_code
_entity_poly.pdbx_strand_id
1 'polypeptide(L)'
;MDDALWHQFALLLPSLDLSTRASVWSLLWGEQQELTQQWLKLAHILHQTSHAQVLAAPLSLLVDNFGLPTEGFLTRGDIALPDVQQAVLHPLHNGELLNAISIPLDVLALLTRELILPVENSALSGVDIIDIPAPSAQPDQPLAQAKQAWLLEHYRQHLQPDVLVICNATAHHSQTAKTAKTLLNWVKATQPGDDAALPGLVWAITPQDTRFTRRTNLDEATQQLLGKPGQHWGTLQALDSSSMQRVIEWLSQATLPSSARSACWRCASASSGN
;
A
#
# COMPACT_ATOMS: atom_id res chain seq x y z
N MET A 1 -2.37 -14.06 -30.30
CA MET A 1 -0.95 -13.72 -30.35
C MET A 1 -0.19 -14.77 -29.57
N ASP A 2 0.97 -15.20 -30.08
CA ASP A 2 1.89 -16.05 -29.33
C ASP A 2 2.88 -15.21 -28.51
N ASP A 3 3.60 -15.86 -27.59
CA ASP A 3 4.54 -15.18 -26.67
C ASP A 3 5.71 -14.53 -27.42
N ALA A 4 6.10 -15.08 -28.57
CA ALA A 4 7.18 -14.56 -29.40
C ALA A 4 6.83 -13.20 -30.01
N LEU A 5 5.61 -13.04 -30.53
CA LEU A 5 5.12 -11.76 -31.04
C LEU A 5 5.02 -10.71 -29.92
N TRP A 6 4.54 -11.09 -28.73
CA TRP A 6 4.48 -10.19 -27.58
C TRP A 6 5.88 -9.70 -27.16
N HIS A 7 6.86 -10.59 -27.15
CA HIS A 7 8.24 -10.22 -26.88
C HIS A 7 8.79 -9.24 -27.92
N GLN A 8 8.54 -9.49 -29.21
CA GLN A 8 8.94 -8.55 -30.27
C GLN A 8 8.28 -7.18 -30.11
N PHE A 9 6.98 -7.13 -29.80
CA PHE A 9 6.30 -5.87 -29.50
C PHE A 9 6.94 -5.14 -28.33
N ALA A 10 7.23 -5.84 -27.22
CA ALA A 10 7.86 -5.24 -26.05
C ALA A 10 9.22 -4.60 -26.35
N LEU A 11 10.01 -5.18 -27.26
CA LEU A 11 11.29 -4.63 -27.71
C LEU A 11 11.14 -3.39 -28.60
N LEU A 12 10.09 -3.34 -29.43
CA LEU A 12 9.85 -2.22 -30.36
C LEU A 12 9.20 -1.03 -29.67
N LEU A 13 8.34 -1.26 -28.68
CA LEU A 13 7.55 -0.24 -28.00
C LEU A 13 8.34 1.00 -27.55
N PRO A 14 9.54 0.89 -26.95
CA PRO A 14 10.32 2.07 -26.54
C PRO A 14 10.67 3.01 -27.69
N SER A 15 10.79 2.50 -28.93
CA SER A 15 11.13 3.29 -30.13
C SER A 15 9.94 4.04 -30.73
N LEU A 16 8.72 3.72 -30.31
CA LEU A 16 7.49 4.30 -30.85
C LEU A 16 7.11 5.58 -30.08
N ASP A 17 6.41 6.48 -30.77
CA ASP A 17 5.79 7.63 -30.13
C ASP A 17 4.69 7.20 -29.13
N LEU A 18 4.30 8.13 -28.27
CA LEU A 18 3.39 7.83 -27.18
C LEU A 18 1.99 7.41 -27.67
N SER A 19 1.51 7.98 -28.78
CA SER A 19 0.21 7.65 -29.36
C SER A 19 0.19 6.22 -29.89
N THR A 20 1.23 5.85 -30.63
CA THR A 20 1.39 4.52 -31.20
C THR A 20 1.55 3.48 -30.09
N ARG A 21 2.34 3.78 -29.05
CA ARG A 21 2.40 2.92 -27.85
C ARG A 21 1.02 2.71 -27.21
N ALA A 22 0.21 3.76 -27.10
CA ALA A 22 -1.14 3.64 -26.55
C ALA A 22 -2.04 2.72 -27.39
N SER A 23 -1.95 2.82 -28.72
CA SER A 23 -2.68 1.92 -29.63
C SER A 23 -2.23 0.47 -29.51
N VAL A 24 -0.94 0.20 -29.29
CA VAL A 24 -0.46 -1.17 -29.06
C VAL A 24 -0.92 -1.69 -27.69
N TRP A 25 -0.82 -0.87 -26.65
CA TRP A 25 -1.23 -1.27 -25.31
C TRP A 25 -2.75 -1.43 -25.16
N SER A 26 -3.55 -0.79 -26.02
CA SER A 26 -5.01 -0.91 -25.98
C SER A 26 -5.50 -2.35 -26.10
N LEU A 27 -4.73 -3.20 -26.77
CA LEU A 27 -4.98 -4.63 -26.89
C LEU A 27 -5.05 -5.34 -25.52
N LEU A 28 -4.31 -4.87 -24.50
CA LEU A 28 -4.29 -5.49 -23.17
C LEU A 28 -5.57 -5.26 -22.36
N TRP A 29 -6.33 -4.23 -22.71
CA TRP A 29 -7.57 -3.87 -22.04
C TRP A 29 -8.78 -3.85 -22.98
N GLY A 30 -8.71 -4.66 -24.06
CA GLY A 30 -9.84 -4.88 -24.97
C GLY A 30 -10.25 -3.63 -25.75
N GLU A 31 -9.27 -2.79 -26.12
CA GLU A 31 -9.46 -1.57 -26.90
C GLU A 31 -10.41 -0.54 -26.27
N GLN A 32 -10.63 -0.62 -24.95
CA GLN A 32 -11.40 0.38 -24.21
C GLN A 32 -10.73 1.75 -24.33
N GLN A 33 -11.45 2.70 -24.94
CA GLN A 33 -10.91 4.01 -25.26
C GLN A 33 -10.62 4.81 -23.99
N GLU A 34 -11.45 4.68 -22.97
CA GLU A 34 -11.32 5.37 -21.69
C GLU A 34 -10.01 5.02 -20.99
N LEU A 35 -9.67 3.73 -20.92
CA LEU A 35 -8.41 3.25 -20.34
C LEU A 35 -7.21 3.70 -21.17
N THR A 36 -7.34 3.70 -22.49
CA THR A 36 -6.29 4.20 -23.39
C THR A 36 -6.00 5.69 -23.15
N GLN A 37 -7.05 6.50 -22.99
CA GLN A 37 -6.93 7.93 -22.68
C GLN A 37 -6.34 8.16 -21.28
N GLN A 38 -6.75 7.37 -20.28
CA GLN A 38 -6.15 7.45 -18.95
C GLN A 38 -4.66 7.09 -18.98
N TRP A 39 -4.27 6.01 -19.67
CA TRP A 39 -2.87 5.64 -19.84
C TRP A 39 -2.07 6.76 -20.51
N LEU A 40 -2.59 7.35 -21.58
CA LEU A 40 -1.96 8.49 -22.26
C LEU A 40 -1.75 9.66 -21.29
N LYS A 41 -2.76 10.05 -20.51
CA LYS A 41 -2.65 11.13 -19.52
C LYS A 41 -1.50 10.88 -18.53
N LEU A 42 -1.44 9.66 -17.97
CA LEU A 42 -0.38 9.27 -17.03
C LEU A 42 1.00 9.33 -17.71
N ALA A 43 1.12 8.78 -18.92
CA ALA A 43 2.39 8.68 -19.63
C ALA A 43 2.92 10.04 -20.11
N HIS A 44 2.04 10.99 -20.44
CA HIS A 44 2.45 12.37 -20.74
C HIS A 44 3.10 13.04 -19.53
N ILE A 45 2.54 12.90 -18.33
CA ILE A 45 3.14 13.46 -17.11
C ILE A 45 4.49 12.79 -16.79
N LEU A 46 4.59 11.46 -16.97
CA LEU A 46 5.87 10.77 -16.82
C LEU A 46 6.94 11.29 -17.80
N HIS A 47 6.56 11.57 -19.05
CA HIS A 47 7.48 12.15 -20.03
C HIS A 47 7.87 13.59 -19.66
N GLN A 48 6.92 14.42 -19.22
CA GLN A 48 7.18 15.80 -18.78
C GLN A 48 8.15 15.85 -17.59
N THR A 49 8.05 14.91 -16.66
CA THR A 49 8.94 14.77 -15.50
C THR A 49 10.28 14.11 -15.85
N SER A 50 10.59 13.89 -17.14
CA SER A 50 11.78 13.17 -17.60
C SER A 50 11.94 11.80 -16.94
N HIS A 51 10.81 11.15 -16.61
CA HIS A 51 10.75 9.87 -15.90
C HIS A 51 11.50 9.86 -14.55
N ALA A 52 11.57 11.01 -13.88
CA ALA A 52 12.14 11.10 -12.53
C ALA A 52 11.41 10.14 -11.57
N GLN A 53 12.18 9.39 -10.80
CA GLN A 53 11.65 8.43 -9.83
C GLN A 53 11.13 9.12 -8.56
N VAL A 54 11.59 10.34 -8.30
CA VAL A 54 11.25 11.11 -7.11
C VAL A 54 10.83 12.51 -7.55
N LEU A 55 9.72 12.99 -6.98
CA LEU A 55 9.24 14.35 -7.13
C LEU A 55 9.20 15.02 -5.76
N ALA A 56 9.87 16.16 -5.62
CA ALA A 56 9.75 16.99 -4.43
C ALA A 56 8.43 17.78 -4.52
N ALA A 57 7.57 17.60 -3.52
CA ALA A 57 6.28 18.26 -3.40
C ALA A 57 6.29 19.28 -2.24
N PRO A 58 5.52 20.37 -2.35
CA PRO A 58 5.37 21.30 -1.24
C PRO A 58 4.55 20.67 -0.11
N LEU A 59 4.83 21.05 1.13
CA LEU A 59 4.08 20.60 2.31
C LEU A 59 2.59 20.98 2.24
N SER A 60 2.27 22.05 1.50
CA SER A 60 0.89 22.49 1.24
C SER A 60 0.03 21.47 0.48
N LEU A 61 0.63 20.40 -0.05
CA LEU A 61 -0.08 19.26 -0.61
C LEU A 61 -0.77 18.39 0.46
N LEU A 62 -0.29 18.47 1.70
CA LEU A 62 -0.71 17.62 2.82
C LEU A 62 -1.43 18.41 3.91
N VAL A 63 -1.02 19.66 4.15
CA VAL A 63 -1.57 20.50 5.21
C VAL A 63 -1.80 21.93 4.74
N ASP A 64 -2.82 22.58 5.29
CA ASP A 64 -3.10 23.98 5.03
C ASP A 64 -2.20 24.91 5.85
N ASN A 65 -2.42 26.22 5.74
CA ASN A 65 -1.65 27.23 6.48
C ASN A 65 -1.87 27.17 8.00
N PHE A 66 -2.89 26.45 8.48
CA PHE A 66 -3.18 26.21 9.89
C PHE A 66 -2.62 24.86 10.37
N GLY A 67 -1.95 24.11 9.51
CA GLY A 67 -1.43 22.78 9.83
C GLY A 67 -2.51 21.70 9.87
N LEU A 68 -3.71 21.97 9.34
CA LEU A 68 -4.78 20.99 9.25
C LEU A 68 -4.64 20.17 7.95
N PRO A 69 -4.96 18.87 7.95
CA PRO A 69 -4.90 18.04 6.76
C PRO A 69 -5.73 18.60 5.59
N THR A 70 -5.16 18.63 4.39
CA THR A 70 -5.86 19.02 3.16
C THR A 70 -6.48 17.81 2.46
N GLU A 71 -7.70 17.98 1.95
CA GLU A 71 -8.39 16.96 1.16
C GLU A 71 -7.84 16.87 -0.28
N GLY A 72 -8.01 15.70 -0.92
CA GLY A 72 -7.87 15.54 -2.37
C GLY A 72 -6.61 14.80 -2.84
N PHE A 73 -5.50 14.83 -2.10
CA PHE A 73 -4.30 14.06 -2.45
C PHE A 73 -4.20 12.72 -1.72
N LEU A 74 -4.05 12.74 -0.39
CA LEU A 74 -4.02 11.53 0.45
C LEU A 74 -5.42 10.96 0.68
N THR A 75 -6.31 11.83 1.14
CA THR A 75 -7.73 11.53 1.31
C THR A 75 -8.45 11.99 0.06
N ARG A 76 -8.43 11.14 -0.96
CA ARG A 76 -9.42 11.25 -2.05
C ARG A 76 -10.78 10.87 -1.47
N GLY A 77 -11.34 11.74 -0.63
CA GLY A 77 -12.66 11.54 -0.06
C GLY A 77 -13.70 11.36 -1.16
N ASP A 78 -14.89 10.89 -0.79
CA ASP A 78 -16.04 10.69 -1.67
C ASP A 78 -16.55 11.98 -2.37
N ILE A 79 -15.84 13.09 -2.22
CA ILE A 79 -16.19 14.40 -2.73
C ILE A 79 -15.56 14.53 -4.12
N ALA A 80 -16.41 14.50 -5.15
CA ALA A 80 -16.04 14.95 -6.49
C ALA A 80 -15.56 16.41 -6.39
N LEU A 81 -14.25 16.61 -6.43
CA LEU A 81 -13.65 17.94 -6.48
C LEU A 81 -14.00 18.56 -7.85
N PRO A 82 -14.77 19.67 -7.89
CA PRO A 82 -15.23 20.26 -9.15
C PRO A 82 -14.12 20.93 -9.95
N ASP A 83 -13.02 21.30 -9.29
CA ASP A 83 -11.86 21.94 -9.90
C ASP A 83 -10.69 20.97 -10.05
N VAL A 84 -10.03 21.02 -11.21
CA VAL A 84 -8.76 20.33 -11.46
C VAL A 84 -7.68 21.02 -10.63
N GLN A 85 -7.60 20.66 -9.35
CA GLN A 85 -6.52 21.08 -8.47
C GLN A 85 -5.19 20.56 -9.03
N GLN A 86 -4.18 21.43 -9.03
CA GLN A 86 -2.84 21.10 -9.49
C GLN A 86 -1.85 21.37 -8.37
N ALA A 87 -0.81 20.54 -8.31
CA ALA A 87 0.35 20.76 -7.46
C ALA A 87 1.56 21.09 -8.32
N VAL A 88 2.40 21.99 -7.83
CA VAL A 88 3.68 22.33 -8.45
C VAL A 88 4.75 21.46 -7.80
N LEU A 89 5.35 20.56 -8.57
CA LEU A 89 6.38 19.63 -8.08
C LEU A 89 7.68 19.81 -8.84
N HIS A 90 8.79 19.46 -8.18
CA HIS A 90 10.11 19.48 -8.77
C HIS A 90 10.60 18.04 -8.99
N PRO A 91 10.84 17.62 -10.24
CA PRO A 91 11.50 16.35 -10.50
C PRO A 91 12.91 16.34 -9.91
N LEU A 92 13.29 15.25 -9.25
CA LEU A 92 14.62 15.06 -8.69
C LEU A 92 15.43 14.15 -9.60
N HIS A 93 16.60 14.62 -10.04
CA HIS A 93 17.54 13.81 -10.81
C HIS A 93 18.93 13.92 -10.18
N ASN A 94 19.50 12.78 -9.76
CA ASN A 94 20.79 12.72 -9.06
C ASN A 94 20.91 13.69 -7.86
N GLY A 95 19.81 13.93 -7.14
CA GLY A 95 19.75 14.85 -5.99
C GLY A 95 19.53 16.32 -6.34
N GLU A 96 19.51 16.69 -7.62
CA GLU A 96 19.23 18.06 -8.08
C GLU A 96 17.75 18.24 -8.43
N LEU A 97 17.19 19.37 -8.02
CA LEU A 97 15.82 19.77 -8.36
C LEU A 97 15.81 20.36 -9.77
N LEU A 98 15.02 19.76 -10.65
CA LEU A 98 14.74 20.29 -11.97
C LEU A 98 13.62 21.35 -11.89
N ASN A 99 13.34 21.97 -13.05
CA ASN A 99 12.28 22.97 -13.16
C ASN A 99 10.93 22.41 -12.68
N ALA A 100 10.18 23.28 -12.01
CA ALA A 100 8.87 22.92 -11.47
C ALA A 100 7.87 22.58 -12.59
N ILE A 101 7.03 21.59 -12.35
CA ILE A 101 5.98 21.14 -13.26
C ILE A 101 4.66 21.15 -12.49
N SER A 102 3.63 21.71 -13.12
CA SER A 102 2.27 21.67 -12.59
C SER A 102 1.60 20.36 -12.98
N ILE A 103 1.18 19.57 -12.00
CA ILE A 103 0.59 18.24 -12.20
C ILE A 103 -0.83 18.22 -11.58
N PRO A 104 -1.86 17.82 -12.34
CA PRO A 104 -3.19 17.56 -11.77
C PRO A 104 -3.16 16.54 -10.63
N LEU A 105 -3.87 16.79 -9.53
CA LEU A 105 -3.83 15.93 -8.34
C LEU A 105 -4.38 14.52 -8.58
N ASP A 106 -5.37 14.37 -9.45
CA ASP A 106 -5.93 13.08 -9.86
C ASP A 106 -4.91 12.23 -10.64
N VAL A 107 -4.11 12.86 -11.49
CA VAL A 107 -3.00 12.21 -12.18
C VAL A 107 -1.85 11.92 -11.22
N LEU A 108 -1.47 12.90 -10.39
CA LEU A 108 -0.39 12.76 -9.42
C LEU A 108 -0.66 11.58 -8.49
N ALA A 109 -1.81 11.52 -7.81
CA ALA A 109 -2.06 10.41 -6.89
C ALA A 109 -2.33 9.06 -7.59
N LEU A 110 -2.52 9.00 -8.91
CA LEU A 110 -2.44 7.73 -9.66
C LEU A 110 -0.97 7.33 -9.93
N LEU A 111 -0.10 8.28 -10.26
CA LEU A 111 1.33 8.03 -10.49
C LEU A 111 2.12 7.78 -9.19
N THR A 112 1.76 8.43 -8.08
CA THR A 112 2.49 8.35 -6.81
C THR A 112 2.42 6.96 -6.22
N ARG A 113 3.51 6.20 -6.26
CA ARG A 113 3.57 4.89 -5.59
C ARG A 113 3.66 5.04 -4.06
N GLU A 114 4.51 5.96 -3.62
CA GLU A 114 4.86 6.17 -2.21
C GLU A 114 4.92 7.67 -1.92
N LEU A 115 4.51 8.04 -0.72
CA LEU A 115 4.78 9.33 -0.12
C LEU A 115 5.71 9.10 1.07
N ILE A 116 6.93 9.64 1.01
CA ILE A 116 7.91 9.50 2.10
C ILE A 116 7.72 10.65 3.08
N LEU A 117 7.33 10.32 4.31
CA LEU A 117 7.19 11.28 5.41
C LEU A 117 8.34 11.06 6.40
N PRO A 118 9.25 12.02 6.59
CA PRO A 118 10.29 11.90 7.59
C PRO A 118 9.65 11.94 8.99
N VAL A 119 9.98 10.95 9.83
CA VAL A 119 9.51 10.88 11.22
C VAL A 119 10.70 11.16 12.13
N GLU A 120 10.60 12.20 12.96
CA GLU A 120 11.69 12.57 13.89
C GLU A 120 11.84 11.58 15.05
N ASN A 121 10.71 11.02 15.54
CA ASN A 121 10.68 10.10 16.69
C ASN A 121 9.94 8.81 16.31
N SER A 122 10.67 7.75 15.98
CA SER A 122 10.07 6.43 15.76
C SER A 122 9.96 5.64 17.06
N ALA A 123 8.79 5.05 17.31
CA ALA A 123 8.60 4.08 18.40
C ALA A 123 9.25 2.72 18.11
N LEU A 124 9.52 2.42 16.84
CA LEU A 124 10.15 1.17 16.38
C LEU A 124 11.49 1.52 15.74
N SER A 125 12.59 1.15 16.39
CA SER A 125 13.93 1.43 15.87
C SER A 125 14.28 0.47 14.73
N GLY A 126 14.73 1.03 13.60
CA GLY A 126 15.18 0.23 12.44
C GLY A 126 14.05 -0.53 11.72
N VAL A 127 12.81 -0.07 11.86
CA VAL A 127 11.64 -0.62 11.18
C VAL A 127 11.07 0.43 10.24
N ASP A 128 11.02 0.10 8.96
CA ASP A 128 10.28 0.88 7.97
C ASP A 128 8.80 0.52 8.03
N ILE A 129 7.93 1.53 8.07
CA ILE A 129 6.48 1.35 8.08
C ILE A 129 5.95 1.86 6.76
N ILE A 130 5.17 1.00 6.09
CA ILE A 130 4.44 1.37 4.89
C ILE A 130 2.93 1.26 5.14
N ASP A 131 2.25 2.39 4.99
CA ASP A 131 0.79 2.42 4.99
C ASP A 131 0.28 2.16 3.57
N ILE A 132 -0.54 1.12 3.43
CA ILE A 132 -1.15 0.74 2.14
C ILE A 132 -2.62 1.12 2.23
N PRO A 133 -3.10 2.08 1.41
CA PRO A 133 -4.47 2.55 1.50
C PRO A 133 -5.44 1.39 1.23
N ALA A 134 -6.49 1.30 2.05
CA ALA A 134 -7.54 0.32 1.86
C ALA A 134 -8.22 0.48 0.49
N PRO A 135 -8.72 -0.60 -0.12
CA PRO A 135 -9.48 -0.52 -1.37
C PRO A 135 -10.66 0.44 -1.21
N SER A 136 -10.78 1.43 -2.11
CA SER A 136 -11.93 2.33 -2.14
C SER A 136 -13.20 1.54 -2.42
N ALA A 137 -14.27 1.84 -1.68
CA ALA A 137 -15.60 1.29 -1.95
C ALA A 137 -16.29 1.95 -3.16
N GLN A 138 -15.70 3.03 -3.72
CA GLN A 138 -16.26 3.73 -4.86
C GLN A 138 -16.10 2.92 -6.15
N PRO A 139 -17.18 2.45 -6.78
CA PRO A 139 -17.12 1.58 -7.96
C PRO A 139 -16.57 2.28 -9.21
N ASP A 140 -16.62 3.61 -9.27
CA ASP A 140 -16.45 4.39 -10.51
C ASP A 140 -14.98 4.73 -10.85
N GLN A 141 -14.01 4.17 -10.13
CA GLN A 141 -12.58 4.42 -10.35
C GLN A 141 -11.75 3.13 -10.51
N PRO A 142 -11.88 2.42 -11.64
CA PRO A 142 -11.27 1.10 -11.84
C PRO A 142 -9.74 1.12 -11.74
N LEU A 143 -9.07 2.16 -12.24
CA LEU A 143 -7.60 2.28 -12.12
C LEU A 143 -7.13 2.50 -10.68
N ALA A 144 -7.86 3.29 -9.88
CA ALA A 144 -7.51 3.51 -8.48
C ALA A 144 -7.66 2.21 -7.68
N GLN A 145 -8.75 1.47 -7.90
CA GLN A 145 -8.95 0.14 -7.30
C GLN A 145 -7.88 -0.85 -7.74
N ALA A 146 -7.54 -0.88 -9.03
CA ALA A 146 -6.50 -1.76 -9.56
C ALA A 146 -5.14 -1.44 -8.95
N LYS A 147 -4.79 -0.15 -8.81
CA LYS A 147 -3.58 0.30 -8.14
C LYS A 147 -3.54 -0.15 -6.68
N GLN A 148 -4.61 0.06 -5.91
CA GLN A 148 -4.68 -0.36 -4.50
C GLN A 148 -4.49 -1.87 -4.34
N ALA A 149 -5.15 -2.67 -5.18
CA ALA A 149 -4.97 -4.12 -5.19
C ALA A 149 -3.53 -4.51 -5.58
N TRP A 150 -2.93 -3.79 -6.54
CA TRP A 150 -1.57 -4.03 -6.99
C TRP A 150 -0.52 -3.67 -5.94
N LEU A 151 -0.69 -2.59 -5.18
CA LEU A 151 0.29 -2.13 -4.17
C LEU A 151 0.61 -3.21 -3.14
N LEU A 152 -0.40 -3.90 -2.61
CA LEU A 152 -0.18 -4.97 -1.63
C LEU A 152 0.68 -6.11 -2.21
N GLU A 153 0.39 -6.53 -3.44
CA GLU A 153 1.13 -7.59 -4.12
C GLU A 153 2.54 -7.13 -4.52
N HIS A 154 2.67 -5.88 -4.96
CA HIS A 154 3.94 -5.25 -5.30
C HIS A 154 4.90 -5.27 -4.10
N TYR A 155 4.45 -4.82 -2.93
CA TYR A 155 5.28 -4.81 -1.72
C TYR A 155 5.57 -6.22 -1.20
N ARG A 156 4.60 -7.14 -1.28
CA ARG A 156 4.83 -8.54 -0.96
C ARG A 156 5.97 -9.15 -1.80
N GLN A 157 6.03 -8.83 -3.10
CA GLN A 157 7.04 -9.36 -4.02
C GLN A 157 8.41 -8.69 -3.88
N HIS A 158 8.44 -7.36 -3.68
CA HIS A 158 9.69 -6.59 -3.76
C HIS A 158 10.32 -6.31 -2.40
N LEU A 159 9.52 -6.13 -1.34
CA LEU A 159 10.01 -5.80 0.00
C LEU A 159 9.93 -6.97 0.98
N GLN A 160 9.06 -7.96 0.72
CA GLN A 160 8.81 -9.09 1.61
C GLN A 160 8.63 -8.69 3.08
N PRO A 161 7.60 -7.87 3.42
CA PRO A 161 7.47 -7.33 4.77
C PRO A 161 7.33 -8.44 5.83
N ASP A 162 7.99 -8.27 6.99
CA ASP A 162 7.92 -9.22 8.10
C ASP A 162 6.51 -9.32 8.69
N VAL A 163 5.81 -8.18 8.78
CA VAL A 163 4.49 -8.07 9.42
C VAL A 163 3.53 -7.26 8.55
N LEU A 164 2.32 -7.78 8.35
CA LEU A 164 1.18 -7.07 7.81
C LEU A 164 0.17 -6.80 8.95
N VAL A 165 -0.03 -5.52 9.25
CA VAL A 165 -1.02 -5.07 10.24
C VAL A 165 -2.30 -4.64 9.53
N ILE A 166 -3.43 -5.22 9.94
CA ILE A 166 -4.76 -4.94 9.37
C ILE A 166 -5.63 -4.26 10.41
N CYS A 167 -6.17 -3.08 10.10
CA CYS A 167 -7.20 -2.46 10.93
C CYS A 167 -8.61 -2.95 10.56
N ASN A 168 -8.92 -2.97 9.26
CA ASN A 168 -10.14 -3.56 8.71
C ASN A 168 -9.83 -4.21 7.36
N ALA A 169 -10.14 -5.49 7.22
CA ALA A 169 -9.84 -6.27 6.01
C ALA A 169 -10.91 -6.06 4.92
N THR A 170 -12.18 -5.93 5.32
CA THR A 170 -13.30 -5.89 4.36
C THR A 170 -14.36 -4.86 4.72
N ALA A 171 -14.89 -4.17 3.71
CA ALA A 171 -16.01 -3.23 3.86
C ALA A 171 -17.36 -3.88 3.49
N HIS A 172 -17.34 -4.95 2.69
CA HIS A 172 -18.52 -5.67 2.22
C HIS A 172 -18.29 -7.19 2.24
N HIS A 173 -19.34 -7.96 2.55
CA HIS A 173 -19.29 -9.43 2.52
C HIS A 173 -18.87 -10.02 1.16
N SER A 174 -19.18 -9.34 0.05
CA SER A 174 -18.76 -9.76 -1.30
C SER A 174 -17.24 -9.80 -1.47
N GLN A 175 -16.48 -9.08 -0.64
CA GLN A 175 -15.03 -9.00 -0.69
C GLN A 175 -14.35 -10.10 0.14
N THR A 176 -15.07 -10.77 1.04
CA THR A 176 -14.51 -11.70 2.04
C THR A 176 -13.65 -12.80 1.42
N ALA A 177 -14.19 -13.54 0.45
CA ALA A 177 -13.45 -14.66 -0.17
C ALA A 177 -12.19 -14.19 -0.91
N LYS A 178 -12.28 -13.06 -1.64
CA LYS A 178 -11.15 -12.47 -2.36
C LYS A 178 -10.05 -12.02 -1.39
N THR A 179 -10.46 -11.31 -0.33
CA THR A 179 -9.53 -10.78 0.69
C THR A 179 -8.85 -11.91 1.45
N ALA A 180 -9.59 -12.92 1.91
CA ALA A 180 -9.02 -14.08 2.59
C ALA A 180 -7.99 -14.81 1.70
N LYS A 181 -8.28 -14.98 0.39
CA LYS A 181 -7.34 -15.57 -0.55
C LYS A 181 -6.06 -14.73 -0.69
N THR A 182 -6.19 -13.42 -0.83
CA THR A 182 -5.03 -12.51 -0.92
C THR A 182 -4.18 -12.57 0.33
N LEU A 183 -4.79 -12.54 1.52
CA LEU A 183 -4.07 -12.62 2.79
C LEU A 183 -3.41 -13.99 3.00
N LEU A 184 -4.08 -15.09 2.63
CA LEU A 184 -3.47 -16.42 2.70
C LEU A 184 -2.25 -16.54 1.78
N ASN A 185 -2.33 -15.98 0.57
CA ASN A 185 -1.19 -15.94 -0.35
C ASN A 185 -0.05 -15.07 0.20
N TRP A 186 -0.38 -13.95 0.86
CA TRP A 186 0.60 -13.12 1.54
C TRP A 186 1.33 -13.92 2.62
N VAL A 187 0.60 -14.52 3.56
CA VAL A 187 1.15 -15.37 4.64
C VAL A 187 2.09 -16.44 4.08
N LYS A 188 1.63 -17.19 3.08
CA LYS A 188 2.42 -18.27 2.47
C LYS A 188 3.71 -17.80 1.82
N ALA A 189 3.76 -16.55 1.37
CA ALA A 189 4.89 -16.02 0.61
C ALA A 189 5.87 -15.21 1.48
N THR A 190 5.44 -14.67 2.61
CA THR A 190 6.28 -13.82 3.48
C THR A 190 6.62 -14.46 4.82
N GLN A 191 5.82 -15.40 5.33
CA GLN A 191 6.04 -15.98 6.65
C GLN A 191 6.87 -17.27 6.59
N PRO A 192 7.73 -17.50 7.59
CA PRO A 192 8.40 -18.79 7.74
C PRO A 192 7.36 -19.88 8.05
N GLY A 193 7.53 -21.08 7.49
CA GLY A 193 6.63 -22.22 7.74
C GLY A 193 6.79 -22.88 9.12
N ASP A 194 7.30 -22.15 10.11
CA ASP A 194 7.50 -22.64 11.49
C ASP A 194 6.34 -22.20 12.38
N ASP A 195 5.63 -23.17 12.95
CA ASP A 195 4.48 -22.95 13.84
C ASP A 195 4.85 -22.25 15.16
N ALA A 196 6.15 -22.16 15.50
CA ALA A 196 6.62 -21.48 16.71
C ALA A 196 6.89 -19.97 16.53
N ALA A 197 6.82 -19.45 15.30
CA ALA A 197 7.08 -18.04 15.03
C ALA A 197 5.87 -17.14 15.39
N LEU A 198 6.14 -15.88 15.74
CA LEU A 198 5.07 -14.88 15.83
C LEU A 198 4.38 -14.73 14.46
N PRO A 199 3.04 -14.64 14.41
CA PRO A 199 2.32 -14.56 13.15
C PRO A 199 2.68 -13.26 12.43
N GLY A 200 3.11 -13.33 11.18
CA GLY A 200 3.39 -12.15 10.36
C GLY A 200 2.13 -11.40 9.88
N LEU A 201 0.93 -11.86 10.23
CA LEU A 201 -0.34 -11.22 9.90
C LEU A 201 -1.09 -10.91 11.20
N VAL A 202 -1.43 -9.65 11.45
CA VAL A 202 -2.10 -9.27 12.70
C VAL A 202 -3.23 -8.29 12.48
N TRP A 203 -4.35 -8.49 13.18
CA TRP A 203 -5.42 -7.51 13.28
C TRP A 203 -5.17 -6.53 14.42
N ALA A 204 -5.05 -5.25 14.12
CA ALA A 204 -4.99 -4.19 15.12
C ALA A 204 -6.40 -3.65 15.41
N ILE A 205 -6.86 -3.85 16.63
CA ILE A 205 -8.12 -3.31 17.13
C ILE A 205 -7.88 -1.87 17.60
N THR A 206 -8.36 -0.90 16.83
CA THR A 206 -8.23 0.53 17.14
C THR A 206 -9.58 1.11 17.61
N PRO A 207 -9.62 2.33 18.19
CA PRO A 207 -10.88 3.00 18.51
C PRO A 207 -11.79 3.23 17.28
N GLN A 208 -11.22 3.20 16.08
CA GLN A 208 -11.95 3.39 14.81
C GLN A 208 -12.47 2.08 14.21
N ASP A 209 -12.23 0.94 14.86
CA ASP A 209 -12.68 -0.36 14.38
C ASP A 209 -14.20 -0.38 14.11
N THR A 210 -14.58 -0.98 12.98
CA THR A 210 -15.97 -1.09 12.52
C THR A 210 -16.92 -1.77 13.52
N ARG A 211 -16.39 -2.62 14.43
CA ARG A 211 -17.16 -3.20 15.54
C ARG A 211 -17.66 -2.15 16.52
N PHE A 212 -16.88 -1.11 16.77
CA PHE A 212 -17.26 -0.02 17.66
C PHE A 212 -18.06 1.05 16.92
N THR A 213 -17.58 1.44 15.73
CA THR A 213 -18.14 2.58 14.99
C THR A 213 -19.43 2.23 14.24
N ARG A 214 -19.55 1.00 13.72
CA ARG A 214 -20.69 0.55 12.90
C ARG A 214 -21.43 -0.67 13.46
N ARG A 215 -20.98 -1.23 14.60
CA ARG A 215 -21.55 -2.43 15.23
C ARG A 215 -21.58 -3.65 14.30
N THR A 216 -20.62 -3.75 13.38
CA THR A 216 -20.47 -4.87 12.45
C THR A 216 -19.07 -5.47 12.55
N ASN A 217 -18.95 -6.80 12.40
CA ASN A 217 -17.67 -7.51 12.42
C ASN A 217 -17.46 -8.30 11.11
N LEU A 218 -17.26 -7.60 10.00
CA LEU A 218 -17.11 -8.24 8.69
C LEU A 218 -15.81 -9.06 8.58
N ASP A 219 -14.80 -8.67 9.34
CA ASP A 219 -13.49 -9.31 9.34
C ASP A 219 -13.52 -10.72 9.94
N GLU A 220 -14.50 -11.04 10.78
CA GLU A 220 -14.65 -12.37 11.38
C GLU A 220 -14.74 -13.47 10.32
N ALA A 221 -15.50 -13.24 9.25
CA ALA A 221 -15.61 -14.22 8.16
C ALA A 221 -14.27 -14.38 7.41
N THR A 222 -13.48 -13.31 7.28
CA THR A 222 -12.14 -13.37 6.70
C THR A 222 -11.19 -14.15 7.59
N GLN A 223 -11.23 -13.90 8.91
CA GLN A 223 -10.43 -14.60 9.92
C GLN A 223 -10.75 -16.10 9.96
N GLN A 224 -12.02 -16.47 9.91
CA GLN A 224 -12.46 -17.88 9.86
C GLN A 224 -11.88 -18.62 8.65
N LEU A 225 -11.82 -17.97 7.48
CA LEU A 225 -11.23 -18.54 6.27
C LEU A 225 -9.70 -18.68 6.33
N LEU A 226 -9.02 -17.89 7.17
CA LEU A 226 -7.58 -17.97 7.38
C LEU A 226 -7.18 -19.05 8.40
N GLY A 227 -8.15 -19.60 9.13
CA GLY A 227 -7.94 -20.66 10.11
C GLY A 227 -7.82 -20.11 11.54
N LYS A 228 -7.12 -20.86 12.39
CA LYS A 228 -7.09 -20.58 13.83
C LYS A 228 -6.16 -19.41 14.18
N PRO A 229 -6.56 -18.56 15.14
CA PRO A 229 -5.67 -17.53 15.66
C PRO A 229 -4.42 -18.17 16.29
N GLY A 230 -3.29 -17.48 16.20
CA GLY A 230 -1.99 -17.91 16.69
C GLY A 230 -1.20 -18.82 15.72
N GLN A 231 -1.82 -19.31 14.64
CA GLN A 231 -1.13 -20.07 13.59
C GLN A 231 -0.65 -19.13 12.48
N HIS A 232 -1.59 -18.59 11.71
CA HIS A 232 -1.29 -17.74 10.55
C HIS A 232 -1.54 -16.27 10.83
N TRP A 233 -2.32 -15.96 11.87
CA TRP A 233 -2.72 -14.60 12.20
C TRP A 233 -2.89 -14.38 13.71
N GLY A 234 -2.72 -13.13 14.14
CA GLY A 234 -2.91 -12.71 15.55
C GLY A 234 -3.80 -11.48 15.69
N THR A 235 -4.00 -11.03 16.93
CA THR A 235 -4.75 -9.80 17.24
C THR A 235 -3.99 -8.96 18.25
N LEU A 236 -3.92 -7.66 18.00
CA LEU A 236 -3.31 -6.65 18.83
C LEU A 236 -4.37 -5.61 19.19
N GLN A 237 -4.35 -5.13 20.43
CA GLN A 237 -5.25 -4.05 20.86
C GLN A 237 -4.46 -2.75 20.92
N ALA A 238 -4.95 -1.73 20.24
CA ALA A 238 -4.36 -0.41 20.08
C ALA A 238 -5.38 0.66 20.53
N LEU A 239 -5.93 0.49 21.73
CA LEU A 239 -7.10 1.26 22.21
C LEU A 239 -6.71 2.46 23.08
N ASP A 240 -5.57 2.38 23.75
CA ASP A 240 -5.06 3.36 24.69
C ASP A 240 -3.53 3.29 24.77
N SER A 241 -2.90 4.20 25.53
CA SER A 241 -1.44 4.25 25.66
C SER A 241 -0.83 2.96 26.21
N SER A 242 -1.51 2.25 27.12
CA SER A 242 -1.00 1.02 27.74
C SER A 242 -1.03 -0.18 26.79
N SER A 243 -2.09 -0.28 25.99
CA SER A 243 -2.25 -1.29 24.95
C SER A 243 -1.30 -1.00 23.78
N MET A 244 -1.09 0.27 23.43
CA MET A 244 -0.08 0.68 22.45
C MET A 244 1.35 0.30 22.83
N GLN A 245 1.73 0.38 24.11
CA GLN A 245 3.04 -0.10 24.55
C GLN A 245 3.23 -1.60 24.25
N ARG A 246 2.18 -2.41 24.48
CA ARG A 246 2.20 -3.85 24.14
C ARG A 246 2.25 -4.09 22.64
N VAL A 247 1.59 -3.26 21.83
CA VAL A 247 1.70 -3.31 20.36
C VAL A 247 3.13 -3.04 19.91
N ILE A 248 3.76 -2.00 20.44
CA ILE A 248 5.15 -1.63 20.13
C ILE A 248 6.11 -2.74 20.53
N GLU A 249 5.95 -3.29 21.73
CA GLU A 249 6.78 -4.41 22.21
C GLU A 249 6.64 -5.64 21.32
N TRP A 250 5.40 -6.02 20.99
CA TRP A 250 5.13 -7.15 20.11
C TRP A 250 5.70 -6.95 18.71
N LEU A 251 5.49 -5.77 18.10
CA LEU A 251 6.01 -5.45 16.78
C LEU A 251 7.54 -5.45 16.78
N SER A 252 8.16 -4.89 17.82
CA SER A 252 9.61 -4.89 17.97
C SER A 252 10.16 -6.32 17.97
N GLN A 253 9.50 -7.27 18.63
CA GLN A 253 9.92 -8.68 18.63
C GLN A 253 9.68 -9.36 17.27
N ALA A 254 8.55 -9.07 16.62
CA ALA A 254 8.16 -9.67 15.35
C ALA A 254 9.06 -9.24 14.18
N THR A 255 9.57 -8.00 14.21
CA THR A 255 10.44 -7.43 13.18
C THR A 255 11.94 -7.61 13.44
N LEU A 256 12.32 -8.29 14.54
CA LEU A 256 13.73 -8.65 14.76
C LEU A 256 14.25 -9.51 13.60
N PRO A 257 15.53 -9.37 13.19
CA PRO A 257 16.15 -10.30 12.26
C PRO A 257 16.03 -11.75 12.75
N SER A 258 15.87 -12.72 11.84
CA SER A 258 15.64 -14.13 12.20
C SER A 258 16.71 -14.71 13.13
N SER A 259 17.98 -14.28 12.98
CA SER A 259 19.09 -14.64 13.88
C SER A 259 18.94 -14.09 15.29
N ALA A 260 18.39 -12.88 15.43
CA ALA A 260 18.11 -12.23 16.71
C ALA A 260 16.86 -12.83 17.39
N ARG A 261 15.84 -13.21 16.62
CA ARG A 261 14.64 -13.91 17.13
C ARG A 261 15.01 -15.19 17.86
N SER A 262 15.83 -16.07 17.26
CA SER A 262 16.23 -17.34 17.90
C SER A 262 17.00 -17.14 19.22
N ALA A 263 17.76 -16.05 19.37
CA ALA A 263 18.45 -15.71 20.62
C ALA A 263 17.50 -15.15 21.68
N CYS A 264 16.55 -14.28 21.28
CA CYS A 264 15.53 -13.71 22.17
C CYS A 264 14.61 -14.79 22.74
N TRP A 265 14.13 -15.73 21.90
CA TRP A 265 13.31 -16.86 22.35
C TRP A 265 14.05 -17.78 23.33
N ARG A 266 15.35 -18.05 23.10
CA ARG A 266 16.18 -18.83 24.03
C ARG A 266 16.32 -18.14 25.39
N CYS A 267 16.43 -16.81 25.43
CA CYS A 267 16.49 -16.06 26.68
C CYS A 267 15.14 -16.07 27.41
N ALA A 268 14.02 -15.89 26.70
CA ALA A 268 12.68 -15.91 27.29
C ALA A 268 12.29 -17.30 27.84
N SER A 269 12.73 -18.39 27.20
CA SER A 269 12.54 -19.75 27.72
C SER A 269 13.41 -20.08 28.93
N ALA A 270 14.54 -19.38 29.12
CA ALA A 270 15.42 -19.56 30.27
C ALA A 270 14.93 -18.81 31.52
N SER A 271 14.10 -17.78 31.36
CA SER A 271 13.54 -16.99 32.46
C SER A 271 12.25 -17.52 33.08
N SER A 272 11.63 -18.55 32.50
CA SER A 272 10.37 -19.16 32.97
C SER A 272 10.56 -20.50 33.71
N GLY A 273 11.80 -20.86 34.03
CA GLY A 273 12.16 -22.01 34.86
C GLY A 273 12.90 -21.59 36.13
N ASN A 274 12.18 -21.05 37.10
CA ASN A 274 12.50 -21.10 38.54
C ASN A 274 11.28 -20.73 39.38
#